data_AF-A0A3S4G161-F1
#
_entry.id   AF-A0A3S4G161-F1
#
_cell.length_a   1.000
_cell.length_b   1.000
_cell.length_c   1.000
_cell.angle_alpha   90.00
_cell.angle_beta   90.00
_cell.angle_gamma   90.00
#
_symmetry.space_group_name_H-M   'P 1'
#
loop_
_entity.id
_entity.type
_entity.pdbx_description
1 polymer ?
#
loop_
_entity_poly.entity_id
_entity_poly.type
_entity_poly.pdbx_seq_one_letter_code
_entity_poly.pdbx_strand_id
1 'polypeptide(L)'
;MIGHCQNAQEAETLARQGQQLMAEIQALPVPVIAAIHGACLGGGLEMALACHRRICTDDVKTVLGLPEVQLGLLPGSGGTQRLPRLVGSVPRWI
;
A
#
# COMPACT_ATOMS: atom_id res chain seq x y z
N MET A 1 -3.32 5.24 15.03
CA MET A 1 -1.97 5.41 14.43
C MET A 1 -1.86 6.81 13.88
N ILE A 2 -2.46 7.15 12.73
CA ILE A 2 -2.51 8.56 12.27
C ILE A 2 -3.48 9.45 13.07
N GLY A 3 -4.56 8.90 13.61
CA GLY A 3 -5.49 9.63 14.49
C GLY A 3 -4.91 10.08 15.85
N HIS A 4 -3.64 9.77 16.14
CA HIS A 4 -2.92 10.27 17.32
C HIS A 4 -1.96 11.42 17.00
N CYS A 5 -1.74 11.73 15.72
CA CYS A 5 -0.89 12.84 15.32
C CYS A 5 -1.57 14.17 15.69
N GLN A 6 -0.87 15.04 16.39
CA GLN A 6 -1.38 16.33 16.86
C GLN A 6 -1.12 17.47 15.87
N ASN A 7 -0.22 17.25 14.91
CA ASN A 7 0.18 18.25 13.92
C ASN A 7 0.64 17.57 12.61
N ALA A 8 0.84 18.38 11.57
CA ALA A 8 1.26 17.91 10.25
C ALA A 8 2.64 17.24 10.27
N GLN A 9 3.56 17.71 11.12
CA GLN A 9 4.93 17.18 11.19
C GLN A 9 4.94 15.73 11.70
N GLU A 10 4.11 15.42 12.69
CA GLU A 10 3.96 14.05 13.20
C GLU A 10 3.37 13.12 12.14
N ALA A 11 2.34 13.58 11.41
CA ALA A 11 1.73 12.80 10.34
C ALA A 11 2.70 12.56 9.18
N GLU A 12 3.50 13.56 8.81
CA GLU A 12 4.55 13.42 7.81
C GLU A 12 5.63 12.43 8.26
N THR A 13 6.10 12.53 9.51
CA THR A 13 7.10 11.62 10.08
C THR A 13 6.62 10.19 10.04
N LEU A 14 5.36 9.96 10.43
CA LEU A 14 4.71 8.66 10.36
C LEU A 14 4.65 8.10 8.93
N ALA A 15 4.26 8.93 7.96
CA ALA A 15 4.23 8.54 6.55
C ALA A 15 5.64 8.19 6.02
N ARG A 16 6.67 8.98 6.37
CA ARG A 16 8.06 8.72 5.97
C ARG A 16 8.59 7.41 6.55
N GLN A 17 8.28 7.11 7.81
CA GLN A 17 8.63 5.83 8.44
C GLN A 17 7.96 4.65 7.71
N GLY A 18 6.67 4.78 7.38
CA GLY A 18 5.96 3.78 6.57
C GLY A 18 6.61 3.58 5.21
N GLN A 19 6.93 4.66 4.49
CA GLN A 19 7.60 4.60 3.19
C GLN A 19 8.97 3.91 3.27
N GLN A 20 9.76 4.21 4.31
CA GLN A 20 11.07 3.61 4.56
C GLN A 20 10.97 2.11 4.78
N LEU A 21 10.05 1.66 5.65
CA LEU A 21 9.81 0.24 5.89
C LEU A 21 9.43 -0.50 4.60
N MET A 22 8.55 0.09 3.79
CA MET A 22 8.17 -0.50 2.50
C MET A 22 9.33 -0.51 1.50
N ALA A 23 10.22 0.49 1.54
CA ALA A 23 11.42 0.51 0.70
C ALA A 23 12.42 -0.58 1.11
N GLU A 24 12.57 -0.84 2.41
CA GLU A 24 13.41 -1.91 2.94
C GLU A 24 12.90 -3.30 2.51
N ILE A 25 11.58 -3.55 2.59
CA ILE A 25 10.98 -4.80 2.09
C ILE A 25 11.29 -5.01 0.59
N GLN A 26 11.15 -3.94 -0.21
CA GLN A 26 11.41 -3.97 -1.65
C GLN A 26 12.90 -4.18 -1.98
N ALA A 27 13.81 -3.78 -1.09
CA ALA A 27 15.26 -3.87 -1.27
C ALA A 27 15.87 -5.16 -0.72
N LEU A 28 15.07 -6.03 -0.08
CA LEU A 28 15.56 -7.31 0.44
C LEU A 28 16.22 -8.13 -0.69
N PRO A 29 17.39 -8.76 -0.45
CA PRO A 29 18.09 -9.55 -1.46
C PRO A 29 17.39 -10.88 -1.78
N VAL A 30 16.31 -11.19 -1.06
CA VAL A 30 15.51 -12.41 -1.21
C VAL A 30 14.12 -12.06 -1.76
N PRO A 31 13.54 -12.90 -2.63
CA PRO A 31 12.18 -12.69 -3.11
C PRO A 31 11.17 -12.70 -1.95
N VAL A 32 10.34 -11.66 -1.89
CA VAL A 32 9.23 -11.52 -0.93
C VAL A 32 7.91 -11.66 -1.66
N ILE A 33 7.07 -12.59 -1.22
CA ILE A 33 5.77 -12.88 -1.83
C ILE A 33 4.67 -12.55 -0.82
N ALA A 34 3.76 -11.65 -1.19
CA ALA A 34 2.53 -11.42 -0.44
C ALA A 34 1.50 -12.49 -0.82
N ALA A 35 1.19 -13.40 0.11
CA ALA A 35 0.07 -14.33 -0.01
C ALA A 35 -1.19 -13.67 0.58
N ILE A 36 -2.13 -13.31 -0.29
CA ILE A 36 -3.29 -12.47 0.05
C ILE A 36 -4.54 -13.35 0.08
N HIS A 37 -5.15 -13.44 1.25
CA HIS A 37 -6.45 -14.08 1.46
C HIS A 37 -7.44 -13.06 2.04
N GLY A 38 -8.58 -12.87 1.36
CA GLY A 38 -9.59 -11.90 1.79
C GLY A 38 -9.20 -10.44 1.51
N ALA A 39 -9.72 -9.51 2.31
CA ALA A 39 -9.57 -8.08 2.08
C ALA A 39 -8.13 -7.59 2.31
N CYS A 40 -7.54 -6.96 1.30
CA CYS A 40 -6.23 -6.32 1.33
C CYS A 40 -6.41 -4.84 0.99
N LEU A 41 -6.71 -4.03 2.00
CA LEU A 41 -7.12 -2.63 1.84
C LEU A 41 -6.14 -1.67 2.53
N GLY A 42 -5.97 -0.50 1.92
CA GLY A 42 -5.14 0.60 2.45
C GLY A 42 -3.69 0.15 2.71
N GLY A 43 -3.20 0.35 3.94
CA GLY A 43 -1.85 -0.05 4.34
C GLY A 43 -1.51 -1.53 4.07
N GLY A 44 -2.49 -2.44 4.12
CA GLY A 44 -2.29 -3.83 3.75
C GLY A 44 -1.92 -4.00 2.27
N LEU A 45 -2.59 -3.26 1.39
CA LEU A 45 -2.25 -3.24 -0.03
C LEU A 45 -0.93 -2.49 -0.28
N GLU A 46 -0.63 -1.42 0.46
CA GLU A 46 0.65 -0.73 0.37
C GLU A 46 1.84 -1.65 0.71
N MET A 47 1.69 -2.51 1.73
CA MET A 47 2.66 -3.56 2.06
C MET A 47 2.76 -4.61 0.95
N ALA A 48 1.62 -5.10 0.46
CA ALA A 48 1.60 -6.06 -0.63
C ALA A 48 2.26 -5.50 -1.92
N LEU A 49 2.10 -4.21 -2.20
CA LEU A 49 2.73 -3.51 -3.32
C LEU A 49 4.26 -3.37 -3.14
N ALA A 50 4.77 -3.36 -1.91
CA ALA A 50 6.20 -3.36 -1.61
C ALA A 50 6.86 -4.74 -1.81
N CYS A 51 6.07 -5.82 -1.86
CA CYS A 51 6.57 -7.17 -2.13
C CYS A 51 6.94 -7.36 -3.61
N HIS A 52 7.78 -8.34 -3.91
CA HIS A 52 8.23 -8.66 -5.27
C HIS A 52 7.14 -9.33 -6.11
N ARG A 53 6.30 -10.14 -5.46
CA ARG A 53 5.16 -10.84 -6.06
C ARG A 53 3.97 -10.81 -5.10
N ARG A 54 2.78 -10.96 -5.68
CA ARG A 54 1.49 -11.03 -4.99
C ARG A 54 0.73 -12.22 -5.56
N ILE A 55 0.19 -13.06 -4.69
CA ILE A 55 -0.68 -14.17 -5.04
C ILE A 55 -1.95 -13.99 -4.23
N CYS A 56 -3.10 -13.97 -4.90
CA CYS A 56 -4.40 -13.72 -4.29
C CYS A 56 -5.26 -14.98 -4.38
N THR A 57 -6.09 -15.22 -3.37
CA THR A 57 -7.17 -16.20 -3.50
C THR A 57 -8.22 -15.72 -4.50
N ASP A 58 -8.78 -16.64 -5.29
CA ASP A 58 -9.89 -16.37 -6.23
C ASP A 58 -11.27 -16.45 -5.53
N ASP A 59 -11.35 -15.91 -4.31
CA ASP A 59 -12.59 -15.85 -3.53
C ASP A 59 -13.21 -14.46 -3.66
N VAL A 60 -14.54 -14.37 -3.75
CA VAL A 60 -15.30 -13.10 -3.84
C VAL A 60 -14.99 -12.11 -2.70
N LYS A 61 -14.56 -12.60 -1.54
CA LYS A 61 -14.15 -11.78 -0.39
C LYS A 61 -12.75 -11.19 -0.57
N THR A 62 -11.99 -11.62 -1.58
CA THR A 62 -10.64 -11.14 -1.87
C THR A 62 -10.71 -9.83 -2.64
N VAL A 63 -10.75 -8.73 -1.89
CA VAL A 63 -10.83 -7.37 -2.45
C VAL A 63 -9.54 -6.61 -2.19
N LEU A 64 -9.03 -5.95 -3.22
CA LEU A 64 -7.82 -5.13 -3.15
C LEU A 64 -8.19 -3.68 -3.44
N GLY A 65 -7.71 -2.75 -2.62
CA GLY A 65 -7.98 -1.33 -2.85
C GLY A 65 -7.23 -0.39 -1.92
N LEU A 66 -7.16 0.87 -2.35
CA LEU A 66 -6.65 1.99 -1.57
C LEU A 66 -7.81 2.95 -1.28
N PRO A 67 -8.66 2.68 -0.26
CA PRO A 67 -9.86 3.46 0.03
C PRO A 67 -9.57 4.71 0.88
N GLU A 68 -8.31 5.10 1.10
CA GLU A 68 -7.92 6.21 1.98
C GLU A 68 -8.65 7.52 1.66
N VAL A 69 -8.97 7.76 0.39
CA VAL A 69 -9.73 8.94 -0.05
C VAL A 69 -11.11 9.04 0.59
N GLN A 70 -11.73 7.91 0.93
CA GLN A 70 -13.03 7.87 1.62
C GLN A 70 -12.95 8.43 3.04
N LEU A 71 -11.73 8.49 3.61
CA LEU A 71 -11.44 9.06 4.92
C LEU A 71 -10.83 10.47 4.82
N GLY A 72 -10.79 11.07 3.63
CA GLY A 72 -10.11 12.35 3.38
C GLY A 72 -8.58 12.26 3.41
N LEU A 73 -8.03 11.05 3.22
CA LEU A 73 -6.60 10.77 3.24
C LEU A 73 -6.11 10.32 1.85
N LEU A 74 -4.79 10.13 1.74
CA LEU A 74 -4.15 9.49 0.60
C LEU A 74 -3.33 8.28 1.05
N PRO A 75 -2.97 7.36 0.13
CA PRO A 75 -2.10 6.23 0.44
C PRO A 75 -0.68 6.70 0.82
N GLY A 76 -0.39 6.69 2.12
CA GLY A 76 0.76 7.38 2.72
C GLY A 76 2.07 6.59 2.71
N SER A 77 2.03 5.26 2.62
CA SER A 77 3.19 4.36 2.72
C SER A 77 3.79 4.00 1.35
N GLY A 78 3.44 4.78 0.32
CA GLY A 78 3.95 4.67 -1.04
C GLY A 78 2.98 4.05 -2.04
N GLY A 79 1.71 3.87 -1.69
CA GLY A 79 0.65 3.44 -2.60
C GLY A 79 0.49 4.40 -3.79
N THR A 80 0.60 5.71 -3.57
CA THR A 80 0.60 6.75 -4.63
C THR A 80 1.73 6.58 -5.65
N GLN A 81 2.78 5.85 -5.28
CA GLN A 81 3.97 5.66 -6.10
C GLN A 81 4.00 4.26 -6.72
N ARG A 82 3.79 3.22 -5.93
CA ARG A 82 3.91 1.82 -6.38
C ARG A 82 2.72 1.39 -7.24
N LEU A 83 1.50 1.82 -6.90
CA LEU A 83 0.32 1.40 -7.66
C LEU A 83 0.36 1.93 -9.11
N PRO A 84 0.55 3.23 -9.39
CA PRO A 84 0.58 3.72 -10.77
C PRO A 84 1.74 3.15 -11.60
N ARG A 85 2.88 2.85 -10.98
CA ARG A 85 4.00 2.16 -11.66
C ARG A 85 3.66 0.71 -12.04
N LEU A 86 2.82 0.04 -11.25
CA LEU A 86 2.46 -1.36 -11.47
C LEU A 86 1.32 -1.51 -12.47
N VAL A 87 0.25 -0.71 -12.36
CA VAL A 87 -0.97 -0.88 -13.17
C VAL A 87 -1.15 0.19 -14.26
N GLY A 88 -0.22 1.13 -14.36
CA GLY A 88 -0.33 2.33 -15.20
C GLY A 88 -0.96 3.50 -14.45
N SER A 89 -0.65 4.72 -14.90
CA SER A 89 -1.22 5.97 -14.36
C SER A 89 -2.68 6.20 -14.75
N VAL A 90 -3.15 5.52 -15.79
CA VAL A 90 -4.54 5.51 -16.23
C VAL A 90 -4.96 4.04 -16.37
N PRO A 91 -6.08 3.63 -15.76
CA PRO A 91 -6.62 2.30 -16.00
C PRO A 91 -6.89 2.14 -17.49
N ARG A 92 -6.38 1.05 -18.09
CA ARG A 92 -6.41 0.82 -19.55
C ARG A 92 -7.81 0.61 -20.16
N TRP A 93 -8.86 0.77 -19.34
CA TRP A 93 -10.27 0.63 -19.68
C TRP A 93 -11.03 1.97 -19.63
N ILE A 94 -10.31 3.07 -19.36
CA ILE A 94 -10.73 4.45 -19.64
C ILE A 94 -10.11 4.85 -20.99
#